data_AF-A0A1H5PEV2-F1
#
_entry.id   AF-A0A1H5PEV2-F1
#
_cell.length_a   1.000
_cell.length_b   1.000
_cell.length_c   1.000
_cell.angle_alpha   90.00
_cell.angle_beta   90.00
_cell.angle_gamma   90.00
#
_symmetry.space_group_name_H-M   'P 1'
#
loop_
_entity.id
_entity.type
_entity.pdbx_description
1 polymer ?
#
loop_
_entity_poly.entity_id
_entity_poly.type
_entity_poly.pdbx_seq_one_letter_code
_entity_poly.pdbx_strand_id
1 'polypeptide(L)'
;MAMNSVPTFAQGLRLPQDVSGTDRRGVPDLKTFTDDVEGYIRLHQEALRNNDFAQRAYACWGLVAGGPASVDWIKGALIGPDDDVLADAAGVLRWIGPPPEWLPELRTLAEALPDGEPADALFELLTEIEGPGPSDPKSSDSESLYGGAYLPFTEPIWFINASFDRVATATREWLDVLGNRTYTHLDEPLPTMFGRFETGASGWLRHLLVATAADQWTAVFSQDGDVGTATVVGHRLNCLHFRSSHDRHITSNKEIVSYGDTSLWIKSGKDALRSIQASYQSRWQWDVGGDPLPFENLESYTAKKIRERFPLSRLNDYCRALGVDRNNADFYTSEGLLIEEDTSAWDTCP
;
A
#
# COMPACT_ATOMS: atom_id res chain seq x y z
N MET A 1 20.74 -31.81 30.15
CA MET A 1 20.58 -31.52 28.71
C MET A 1 19.12 -31.19 28.47
N ALA A 2 18.78 -29.90 28.51
CA ALA A 2 17.42 -29.43 28.28
C ALA A 2 17.19 -29.34 26.76
N MET A 3 16.12 -29.97 26.27
CA MET A 3 15.62 -29.74 24.92
C MET A 3 15.11 -28.29 24.87
N ASN A 4 15.79 -27.43 24.10
CA ASN A 4 15.24 -26.13 23.74
C ASN A 4 14.03 -26.39 22.83
N SER A 5 12.83 -26.14 23.35
CA SER A 5 11.62 -26.11 22.56
C SER A 5 11.71 -24.98 21.55
N VAL A 6 11.64 -25.31 20.25
CA VAL A 6 11.53 -24.32 19.17
C VAL A 6 10.25 -23.51 19.40
N PRO A 7 10.30 -22.16 19.42
CA PRO A 7 9.11 -21.34 19.58
C PRO A 7 8.09 -21.62 18.47
N THR A 8 6.81 -21.57 18.83
CA THR A 8 5.72 -21.74 17.86
C THR A 8 5.52 -20.42 17.10
N PHE A 9 6.11 -20.30 15.91
CA PHE A 9 5.94 -19.13 15.04
C PHE A 9 4.67 -19.23 14.19
N ALA A 10 3.98 -18.09 13.98
CA ALA A 10 2.77 -17.99 13.18
C ALA A 10 3.07 -18.10 11.66
N GLN A 11 2.11 -18.58 10.88
CA GLN A 11 2.26 -18.85 9.44
C GLN A 11 2.62 -17.59 8.64
N GLY A 12 3.86 -17.56 8.16
CA GLY A 12 4.41 -16.60 7.21
C GLY A 12 5.86 -16.96 6.94
N LEU A 13 6.10 -18.12 6.32
CA LEU A 13 7.45 -18.66 6.12
C LEU A 13 8.12 -18.01 4.90
N ARG A 14 9.23 -17.28 5.14
CA ARG A 14 10.09 -16.68 4.10
C ARG A 14 11.39 -17.42 3.79
N LEU A 15 11.71 -18.54 4.48
CA LEU A 15 12.74 -19.40 3.92
C LEU A 15 12.23 -19.98 2.60
N PRO A 16 13.08 -20.11 1.56
CA PRO A 16 12.67 -20.75 0.33
C PRO A 16 12.11 -22.15 0.65
N GLN A 17 10.90 -22.45 0.16
CA GLN A 17 10.12 -23.62 0.57
C GLN A 17 10.34 -24.84 -0.32
N ASP A 18 11.24 -24.75 -1.30
CA ASP A 18 11.53 -25.78 -2.30
C ASP A 18 12.42 -26.90 -1.75
N VAL A 19 12.01 -27.47 -0.62
CA VAL A 19 12.63 -28.65 0.01
C VAL A 19 11.60 -29.78 0.13
N SER A 20 12.00 -30.99 -0.24
CA SER A 20 11.15 -32.18 -0.12
C SER A 20 11.03 -32.65 1.34
N GLY A 21 9.85 -33.17 1.72
CA GLY A 21 9.67 -33.82 3.04
C GLY A 21 9.34 -32.85 4.18
N THR A 22 8.54 -31.82 3.91
CA THR A 22 8.12 -30.82 4.88
C THR A 22 6.87 -31.23 5.66
N ASP A 23 6.70 -30.67 6.86
CA ASP A 23 5.47 -30.77 7.64
C ASP A 23 4.35 -29.87 7.04
N ARG A 24 3.18 -29.83 7.68
CA ARG A 24 2.03 -28.99 7.24
C ARG A 24 2.32 -27.49 7.25
N ARG A 25 3.43 -27.05 7.82
CA ARG A 25 3.90 -25.67 7.87
C ARG A 25 5.02 -25.42 6.87
N GLY A 26 5.39 -26.39 6.02
CA GLY A 26 6.51 -26.23 5.09
C GLY A 26 7.88 -26.32 5.75
N VAL A 27 7.98 -26.83 7.00
CA VAL A 27 9.24 -27.00 7.72
C VAL A 27 9.77 -28.42 7.51
N PRO A 28 11.00 -28.63 7.01
CA PRO A 28 11.58 -29.96 6.85
C PRO A 28 11.98 -30.57 8.20
N ASP A 29 12.14 -31.90 8.26
CA ASP A 29 12.72 -32.54 9.44
C ASP A 29 14.20 -32.16 9.58
N LEU A 30 14.51 -31.26 10.52
CA LEU A 30 15.88 -30.75 10.71
C LEU A 30 16.92 -31.85 10.99
N LYS A 31 16.49 -33.06 11.40
CA LYS A 31 17.40 -34.20 11.62
C LYS A 31 17.97 -34.78 10.32
N THR A 32 17.37 -34.48 9.17
CA THR A 32 17.87 -34.94 7.87
C THR A 32 19.06 -34.14 7.37
N PHE A 33 19.40 -33.04 8.03
CA PHE A 33 20.52 -32.16 7.69
C PHE A 33 21.74 -32.58 8.49
N THR A 34 22.58 -33.43 7.90
CA THR A 34 23.72 -34.08 8.60
C THR A 34 25.08 -33.46 8.30
N ASP A 35 25.19 -32.54 7.34
CA ASP A 35 26.45 -31.82 7.05
C ASP A 35 26.79 -30.80 8.15
N ASP A 36 28.02 -30.31 8.17
CA ASP A 36 28.43 -29.21 9.05
C ASP A 36 28.01 -27.84 8.49
N VAL A 37 28.06 -26.82 9.34
CA VAL A 37 27.67 -25.45 8.97
C VAL A 37 28.48 -24.95 7.78
N GLU A 38 29.78 -25.24 7.74
CA GLU A 38 30.67 -24.86 6.62
C GLU A 38 30.24 -25.53 5.30
N GLY A 39 29.74 -26.76 5.35
CA GLY A 39 29.12 -27.47 4.24
C GLY A 39 27.93 -26.70 3.68
N TYR A 40 27.00 -26.29 4.55
CA TYR A 40 25.83 -25.52 4.12
C TYR A 40 26.17 -24.11 3.64
N ILE A 41 27.18 -23.45 4.20
CA ILE A 41 27.66 -22.15 3.69
C ILE A 41 28.19 -22.30 2.26
N ARG A 42 29.02 -23.33 2.00
CA ARG A 42 29.51 -23.58 0.64
C ARG A 42 28.37 -23.91 -0.33
N LEU A 43 27.42 -24.71 0.11
CA LEU A 43 26.25 -25.09 -0.67
C LEU A 43 25.37 -23.88 -1.02
N HIS A 44 25.18 -22.97 -0.07
CA HIS A 44 24.48 -21.71 -0.27
C HIS A 44 25.15 -20.82 -1.31
N GLN A 45 26.47 -20.65 -1.21
CA GLN A 45 27.26 -19.88 -2.18
C GLN A 45 27.28 -20.50 -3.58
N GLU A 46 27.29 -21.83 -3.67
CA GLU A 46 27.17 -22.54 -4.95
C GLU A 46 25.78 -22.34 -5.57
N ALA A 47 24.73 -22.47 -4.76
CA ALA A 47 23.36 -22.28 -5.20
C ALA A 47 23.11 -20.88 -5.78
N LEU A 48 23.61 -19.83 -5.11
CA LEU A 48 23.54 -18.46 -5.61
C LEU A 48 24.25 -18.28 -6.96
N ARG A 49 25.45 -18.85 -7.11
CA ARG A 49 26.20 -18.78 -8.38
C ARG A 49 25.47 -19.49 -9.53
N ASN A 50 24.71 -20.53 -9.22
CA ASN A 50 24.01 -21.35 -10.21
C ASN A 50 22.55 -20.94 -10.41
N ASN A 51 22.03 -19.96 -9.66
CA ASN A 51 20.60 -19.65 -9.57
C ASN A 51 19.74 -20.89 -9.23
N ASP A 52 20.27 -21.78 -8.37
CA ASP A 52 19.57 -22.99 -7.94
C ASP A 52 18.76 -22.69 -6.66
N PHE A 53 17.49 -22.32 -6.85
CA PHE A 53 16.60 -21.96 -5.75
C PHE A 53 16.37 -23.11 -4.76
N ALA A 54 16.27 -24.36 -5.24
CA ALA A 54 16.03 -25.51 -4.39
C ALA A 54 17.27 -25.85 -3.54
N GLN A 55 18.46 -25.73 -4.12
CA GLN A 55 19.71 -25.91 -3.37
C GLN A 55 19.93 -24.78 -2.37
N ARG A 56 19.59 -23.54 -2.72
CA ARG A 56 19.63 -22.38 -1.80
C ARG A 56 18.68 -22.60 -0.62
N ALA A 57 17.44 -23.04 -0.89
CA ALA A 57 16.46 -23.44 0.12
C ALA A 57 17.04 -24.47 1.10
N TYR A 58 17.57 -25.55 0.54
CA TYR A 58 18.14 -26.65 1.31
C TYR A 58 19.32 -26.19 2.18
N ALA A 59 20.21 -25.37 1.63
CA ALA A 59 21.34 -24.82 2.37
C ALA A 59 20.87 -23.95 3.56
N CYS A 60 19.88 -23.07 3.36
CA CYS A 60 19.32 -22.25 4.44
C CYS A 60 18.71 -23.11 5.56
N TRP A 61 17.98 -24.17 5.24
CA TRP A 61 17.45 -25.11 6.25
C TRP A 61 18.56 -25.89 6.98
N GLY A 62 19.66 -26.21 6.29
CA GLY A 62 20.85 -26.78 6.92
C GLY A 62 21.51 -25.81 7.91
N LEU A 63 21.57 -24.52 7.58
CA LEU A 63 22.04 -23.48 8.49
C LEU A 63 21.12 -23.30 9.70
N VAL A 64 19.80 -23.42 9.52
CA VAL A 64 18.84 -23.48 10.65
C VAL A 64 19.10 -24.70 11.52
N ALA A 65 19.32 -25.88 10.94
CA ALA A 65 19.63 -27.10 11.68
C ALA A 65 20.96 -26.99 12.46
N GLY A 66 21.94 -26.25 11.95
CA GLY A 66 23.19 -25.91 12.63
C GLY A 66 23.02 -25.04 13.87
N GLY A 67 21.89 -24.33 14.00
CA GLY A 67 21.55 -23.55 15.19
C GLY A 67 22.61 -22.50 15.55
N PRO A 68 23.07 -22.43 16.82
CA PRO A 68 24.06 -21.44 17.25
C PRO A 68 25.39 -21.47 16.47
N ALA A 69 25.76 -22.59 15.84
CA ALA A 69 26.98 -22.67 15.06
C ALA A 69 26.93 -21.82 13.77
N SER A 70 25.73 -21.43 13.32
CA SER A 70 25.52 -20.61 12.12
C SER A 70 25.63 -19.10 12.41
N VAL A 71 25.75 -18.68 13.66
CA VAL A 71 25.70 -17.26 14.09
C VAL A 71 26.79 -16.40 13.44
N ASP A 72 28.01 -16.92 13.30
CA ASP A 72 29.12 -16.17 12.69
C ASP A 72 28.87 -15.88 11.20
N TRP A 73 28.31 -16.86 10.48
CA TRP A 73 27.89 -16.66 9.09
C TRP A 73 26.78 -15.63 8.99
N ILE A 74 25.74 -15.73 9.84
CA ILE A 74 24.62 -14.77 9.86
C ILE A 74 25.16 -13.35 10.08
N LYS A 75 26.06 -13.17 11.05
CA LYS A 75 26.64 -11.87 11.35
C LYS A 75 27.39 -11.29 10.15
N GLY A 76 28.18 -12.11 9.45
CA GLY A 76 28.89 -11.70 8.24
C GLY A 76 27.94 -11.39 7.08
N ALA A 77 26.88 -12.18 6.92
CA ALA A 77 25.88 -12.03 5.88
C ALA A 77 25.02 -10.76 6.06
N LEU A 78 24.62 -10.42 7.28
CA LEU A 78 23.82 -9.22 7.58
C LEU A 78 24.52 -7.89 7.29
N ILE A 79 25.86 -7.88 7.27
CA ILE A 79 26.67 -6.71 6.91
C ILE A 79 27.23 -6.79 5.48
N GLY A 80 26.88 -7.85 4.75
CA GLY A 80 27.33 -8.08 3.39
C GLY A 80 26.62 -7.17 2.38
N PRO A 81 27.20 -7.01 1.17
CA PRO A 81 26.61 -6.18 0.11
C PRO A 81 25.56 -6.91 -0.73
N ASP A 82 25.32 -8.20 -0.48
CA ASP A 82 24.45 -9.05 -1.30
C ASP A 82 23.07 -9.18 -0.63
N ASP A 83 22.05 -8.64 -1.31
CA ASP A 83 20.67 -8.58 -0.80
C ASP A 83 20.07 -9.98 -0.59
N ASP A 84 20.36 -10.93 -1.48
CA ASP A 84 19.88 -12.32 -1.36
C ASP A 84 20.47 -13.00 -0.12
N VAL A 85 21.78 -12.83 0.09
CA VAL A 85 22.49 -13.36 1.25
C VAL A 85 21.96 -12.72 2.55
N LEU A 86 21.70 -11.42 2.55
CA LEU A 86 21.16 -10.71 3.71
C LEU A 86 19.75 -11.20 4.06
N ALA A 87 18.86 -11.29 3.07
CA ALA A 87 17.50 -11.78 3.25
C ALA A 87 17.48 -13.21 3.80
N ASP A 88 18.32 -14.09 3.25
CA ASP A 88 18.46 -15.46 3.74
C ASP A 88 18.97 -15.51 5.18
N ALA A 89 19.98 -14.70 5.50
CA ALA A 89 20.53 -14.63 6.86
C ALA A 89 19.51 -14.13 7.87
N ALA A 90 18.70 -13.12 7.52
CA ALA A 90 17.58 -12.68 8.35
C ALA A 90 16.53 -13.80 8.54
N GLY A 91 16.22 -14.54 7.47
CA GLY A 91 15.35 -15.71 7.52
C GLY A 91 15.88 -16.82 8.43
N VAL A 92 17.16 -17.18 8.31
CA VAL A 92 17.82 -18.18 9.16
C VAL A 92 17.86 -17.70 10.62
N LEU A 93 18.18 -16.43 10.86
CA LEU A 93 18.22 -15.83 12.19
C LEU A 93 16.86 -15.84 12.89
N ARG A 94 15.76 -15.65 12.13
CA ARG A 94 14.39 -15.78 12.64
C ARG A 94 14.08 -17.15 13.23
N TRP A 95 14.55 -18.22 12.59
CA TRP A 95 14.36 -19.58 13.09
C TRP A 95 15.25 -19.93 14.29
N ILE A 96 16.48 -19.43 14.30
CA ILE A 96 17.43 -19.68 15.39
C ILE A 96 17.10 -18.84 16.62
N GLY A 97 16.55 -17.64 16.42
CA GLY A 97 16.32 -16.61 17.42
C GLY A 97 17.56 -15.72 17.57
N PRO A 98 17.45 -14.40 17.35
CA PRO A 98 18.58 -13.50 17.49
C PRO A 98 18.96 -13.32 18.97
N PRO A 99 20.25 -13.16 19.28
CA PRO A 99 20.67 -12.70 20.58
C PRO A 99 20.02 -11.34 20.92
N PRO A 100 19.46 -11.14 22.14
CA PRO A 100 18.78 -9.90 22.50
C PRO A 100 19.63 -8.64 22.32
N GLU A 101 20.96 -8.76 22.47
CA GLU A 101 21.92 -7.68 22.26
C GLU A 101 22.04 -7.22 20.80
N TRP A 102 21.59 -8.02 19.83
CA TRP A 102 21.59 -7.64 18.41
C TRP A 102 20.39 -6.78 18.03
N LEU A 103 19.31 -6.75 18.82
CA LEU A 103 18.07 -6.05 18.47
C LEU A 103 18.26 -4.56 18.13
N PRO A 104 19.09 -3.77 18.83
CA PRO A 104 19.37 -2.39 18.43
C PRO A 104 20.07 -2.26 17.07
N GLU A 105 21.01 -3.15 16.76
CA GLU A 105 21.73 -3.15 15.48
C GLU A 105 20.82 -3.61 14.35
N LEU A 106 19.99 -4.64 14.57
CA LEU A 106 18.99 -5.12 13.61
C LEU A 106 17.95 -4.05 13.28
N ARG A 107 17.50 -3.27 14.27
CA ARG A 107 16.63 -2.09 14.03
C ARG A 107 17.32 -1.05 13.15
N THR A 108 18.55 -0.70 13.49
CA THR A 108 19.34 0.28 12.73
C THR A 108 19.52 -0.20 11.28
N LEU A 109 19.80 -1.49 11.09
CA LEU A 109 19.93 -2.10 9.77
C LEU A 109 18.61 -2.10 9.00
N ALA A 110 17.50 -2.54 9.61
CA ALA A 110 16.18 -2.54 8.99
C ALA A 110 15.74 -1.14 8.56
N GLU A 111 15.99 -0.12 9.39
CA GLU A 111 15.70 1.28 9.07
C GLU A 111 16.59 1.83 7.94
N ALA A 112 17.82 1.35 7.86
CA ALA A 112 18.81 1.78 6.89
C ALA A 112 18.63 1.11 5.53
N LEU A 113 18.02 -0.08 5.43
CA LEU A 113 17.87 -0.84 4.18
C LEU A 113 16.83 -0.23 3.22
N PRO A 114 16.97 -0.44 1.89
CA PRO A 114 15.94 -0.06 0.93
C PRO A 114 14.71 -0.94 1.11
N ASP A 115 13.54 -0.43 0.71
CA ASP A 115 12.35 -1.29 0.65
C ASP A 115 12.64 -2.44 -0.34
N GLY A 116 12.50 -3.66 0.14
CA GLY A 116 12.96 -4.86 -0.56
C GLY A 116 13.01 -6.06 0.38
N GLU A 117 13.36 -7.21 -0.20
CA GLU A 117 13.38 -8.49 0.52
C GLU A 117 14.25 -8.50 1.80
N PRO A 118 15.46 -7.89 1.81
CA PRO A 118 16.27 -7.72 3.02
C PRO A 118 15.55 -6.98 4.15
N ALA A 119 14.97 -5.82 3.84
CA ALA A 119 14.30 -4.98 4.83
C ALA A 119 13.08 -5.69 5.39
N ASP A 120 12.26 -6.29 4.52
CA ASP A 120 11.07 -7.02 4.93
C ASP A 120 11.41 -8.21 5.85
N ALA A 121 12.44 -8.99 5.52
CA ALA A 121 12.86 -10.14 6.32
C ALA A 121 13.27 -9.72 7.74
N LEU A 122 13.97 -8.58 7.87
CA LEU A 122 14.32 -8.00 9.16
C LEU A 122 13.11 -7.38 9.89
N PHE A 123 12.21 -6.70 9.17
CA PHE A 123 10.99 -6.16 9.76
C PHE A 123 10.09 -7.26 10.32
N GLU A 124 9.92 -8.38 9.62
CA GLU A 124 9.18 -9.53 10.11
C GLU A 124 9.83 -10.13 11.36
N LEU A 125 11.15 -10.35 11.32
CA LEU A 125 11.93 -10.84 12.46
C LEU A 125 11.70 -9.96 13.71
N LEU A 126 11.85 -8.65 13.56
CA LEU A 126 11.68 -7.69 14.66
C LEU A 126 10.22 -7.66 15.14
N THR A 127 9.25 -7.68 14.22
CA THR A 127 7.82 -7.67 14.55
C THR A 127 7.40 -8.90 15.36
N GLU A 128 7.97 -10.07 15.04
CA GLU A 128 7.69 -11.28 15.80
C GLU A 128 8.18 -11.21 17.23
N ILE A 129 9.42 -10.73 17.42
CA ILE A 129 10.11 -10.69 18.71
C ILE A 129 9.57 -9.57 19.60
N GLU A 130 9.42 -8.37 19.05
CA GLU A 130 9.17 -7.16 19.83
C GLU A 130 7.68 -6.78 19.86
N GLY A 131 6.86 -7.38 18.99
CA GLY A 131 5.53 -6.86 18.71
C GLY A 131 5.55 -5.93 17.50
N PRO A 132 4.36 -5.49 17.01
CA PRO A 132 4.34 -4.46 15.99
C PRO A 132 5.06 -3.23 16.56
N GLY A 133 6.02 -2.69 15.80
CA GLY A 133 6.60 -1.39 16.13
C GLY A 133 5.50 -0.33 16.23
N PRO A 134 5.74 0.80 16.91
CA PRO A 134 4.78 1.89 16.92
C PRO A 134 4.37 2.23 15.48
N SER A 135 3.06 2.28 15.24
CA SER A 135 2.45 2.79 14.00
C SER A 135 3.17 4.05 13.55
N ASP A 136 3.57 4.10 12.28
CA ASP A 136 4.43 5.13 11.69
C ASP A 136 3.94 6.55 12.09
N PRO A 137 4.58 7.26 13.04
CA PRO A 137 4.00 8.46 13.65
C PRO A 137 4.16 9.73 12.80
N LYS A 138 4.60 9.63 11.54
CA LYS A 138 5.16 10.77 10.79
C LYS A 138 4.41 11.19 9.52
N SER A 139 3.22 10.70 9.23
CA SER A 139 2.31 11.46 8.35
C SER A 139 1.39 12.30 9.22
N SER A 140 1.66 13.59 9.32
CA SER A 140 0.74 14.48 10.03
C SER A 140 -0.60 14.49 9.29
N ASP A 141 -1.66 14.05 9.97
CA ASP A 141 -3.03 14.14 9.45
C ASP A 141 -3.42 15.58 9.05
N SER A 142 -2.66 16.58 9.49
CA SER A 142 -2.82 17.99 9.09
C SER A 142 -2.70 18.25 7.59
N GLU A 143 -2.07 17.37 6.81
CA GLU A 143 -2.03 17.52 5.35
C GLU A 143 -3.24 16.88 4.63
N SER A 144 -4.04 16.10 5.35
CA SER A 144 -5.29 15.52 4.84
C SER A 144 -6.42 16.54 4.93
N LEU A 145 -7.40 16.43 4.01
CA LEU A 145 -8.59 17.26 4.04
C LEU A 145 -9.31 17.10 5.39
N TYR A 146 -9.63 18.22 6.05
CA TYR A 146 -10.20 18.26 7.41
C TYR A 146 -9.39 17.50 8.46
N GLY A 147 -8.06 17.45 8.33
CA GLY A 147 -7.23 16.73 9.29
C GLY A 147 -7.50 15.22 9.32
N GLY A 148 -8.03 14.65 8.23
CA GLY A 148 -8.37 13.23 8.15
C GLY A 148 -9.68 12.82 8.83
N ALA A 149 -10.52 13.76 9.27
CA ALA A 149 -11.80 13.44 9.93
C ALA A 149 -12.79 12.63 9.05
N TYR A 150 -12.59 12.66 7.72
CA TYR A 150 -13.47 12.02 6.73
C TYR A 150 -12.71 11.07 5.79
N LEU A 151 -11.61 10.46 6.25
CA LEU A 151 -10.74 9.59 5.43
C LEU A 151 -11.51 8.58 4.55
N PRO A 152 -12.53 7.85 5.03
CA PRO A 152 -13.26 6.90 4.17
C PRO A 152 -13.85 7.51 2.89
N PHE A 153 -14.06 8.83 2.86
CA PHE A 153 -14.63 9.57 1.74
C PHE A 153 -13.63 10.51 1.07
N THR A 154 -12.49 10.79 1.70
CA THR A 154 -11.48 11.73 1.21
C THR A 154 -10.15 11.06 0.85
N GLU A 155 -10.03 9.75 1.07
CA GLU A 155 -8.93 8.90 0.61
C GLU A 155 -8.84 9.01 -0.92
N PRO A 156 -9.77 8.46 -1.73
CA PRO A 156 -9.88 8.80 -3.14
C PRO A 156 -10.71 10.07 -3.36
N ILE A 157 -10.15 11.02 -4.10
CA ILE A 157 -10.90 12.16 -4.65
C ILE A 157 -10.63 12.24 -6.14
N TRP A 158 -11.71 12.29 -6.91
CA TRP A 158 -11.66 12.48 -8.36
C TRP A 158 -11.90 13.94 -8.71
N PHE A 159 -11.19 14.42 -9.73
CA PHE A 159 -11.35 15.77 -10.24
C PHE A 159 -11.57 15.72 -11.74
N ILE A 160 -12.61 16.40 -12.22
CA ILE A 160 -12.96 16.51 -13.64
C ILE A 160 -12.82 17.96 -14.05
N ASN A 161 -12.04 18.23 -15.10
CA ASN A 161 -11.78 19.57 -15.62
C ASN A 161 -12.95 20.07 -16.47
N ALA A 162 -14.11 20.21 -15.84
CA ALA A 162 -15.28 20.88 -16.35
C ALA A 162 -16.06 21.49 -15.18
N SER A 163 -16.89 22.50 -15.49
CA SER A 163 -17.76 23.13 -14.49
C SER A 163 -18.77 22.16 -13.89
N PHE A 164 -19.20 22.47 -12.67
CA PHE A 164 -20.17 21.67 -11.92
C PHE A 164 -21.40 21.31 -12.76
N ASP A 165 -22.05 22.28 -13.39
CA ASP A 165 -23.23 22.05 -14.25
C ASP A 165 -22.96 21.06 -15.39
N ARG A 166 -21.80 21.17 -16.04
CA ARG A 166 -21.43 20.28 -17.15
C ARG A 166 -21.20 18.86 -16.66
N VAL A 167 -20.53 18.71 -15.52
CA VAL A 167 -20.27 17.41 -14.91
C VAL A 167 -21.55 16.79 -14.38
N ALA A 168 -22.40 17.55 -13.68
CA ALA A 168 -23.69 17.11 -13.18
C ALA A 168 -24.61 16.64 -14.31
N THR A 169 -24.70 17.40 -15.41
CA THR A 169 -25.49 17.04 -16.59
C THR A 169 -24.98 15.74 -17.22
N ALA A 170 -23.68 15.65 -17.53
CA ALA A 170 -23.10 14.47 -18.14
C ALA A 170 -23.17 13.22 -17.24
N THR A 171 -23.12 13.41 -15.92
CA THR A 171 -23.28 12.33 -14.94
C THR A 171 -24.70 11.81 -14.93
N ARG A 172 -25.72 12.69 -14.93
CA ARG A 172 -27.14 12.29 -15.06
C ARG A 172 -27.38 11.52 -16.36
N GLU A 173 -26.93 12.08 -17.48
CA GLU A 173 -27.06 11.42 -18.80
C GLU A 173 -26.37 10.05 -18.87
N TRP A 174 -25.32 9.82 -18.08
CA TRP A 174 -24.69 8.52 -17.98
C TRP A 174 -25.47 7.57 -17.10
N LEU A 175 -25.79 7.99 -15.88
CA LEU A 175 -26.37 7.14 -14.87
C LEU A 175 -27.86 6.83 -15.13
N ASP A 176 -28.58 7.70 -15.83
CA ASP A 176 -29.95 7.45 -16.28
C ASP A 176 -30.04 6.28 -17.28
N VAL A 177 -28.95 5.97 -18.00
CA VAL A 177 -28.86 4.78 -18.86
C VAL A 177 -28.81 3.49 -18.03
N LEU A 178 -28.24 3.56 -16.82
CA LEU A 178 -28.17 2.43 -15.90
C LEU A 178 -29.48 2.26 -15.11
N GLY A 179 -30.28 3.33 -14.99
CA GLY A 179 -31.58 3.33 -14.31
C GLY A 179 -31.46 3.39 -12.78
N ASN A 180 -32.60 3.58 -12.10
CA ASN A 180 -32.73 3.56 -10.64
C ASN A 180 -31.77 4.52 -9.91
N ARG A 181 -31.80 5.81 -10.25
CA ARG A 181 -30.96 6.83 -9.63
C ARG A 181 -31.80 8.01 -9.16
N THR A 182 -31.46 8.53 -7.99
CA THR A 182 -32.00 9.79 -7.47
C THR A 182 -30.89 10.83 -7.41
N TYR A 183 -31.29 12.09 -7.59
CA TYR A 183 -30.39 13.22 -7.67
C TYR A 183 -30.88 14.32 -6.74
N THR A 184 -30.13 14.59 -5.68
CA THR A 184 -30.48 15.59 -4.68
C THR A 184 -29.47 16.72 -4.73
N HIS A 185 -29.93 17.92 -5.12
CA HIS A 185 -29.09 19.11 -5.08
C HIS A 185 -28.90 19.54 -3.62
N LEU A 186 -27.67 19.86 -3.26
CA LEU A 186 -27.27 20.28 -1.92
C LEU A 186 -26.70 21.71 -2.00
N ASP A 187 -27.02 22.52 -1.00
CA ASP A 187 -26.42 23.83 -0.75
C ASP A 187 -26.04 23.91 0.73
N GLU A 188 -25.00 23.15 1.09
CA GLU A 188 -24.55 23.00 2.47
C GLU A 188 -23.02 22.81 2.50
N PRO A 189 -22.32 23.13 3.61
CA PRO A 189 -20.89 22.88 3.69
C PRO A 189 -20.53 21.40 3.45
N LEU A 190 -19.41 21.15 2.77
CA LEU A 190 -18.93 19.80 2.45
C LEU A 190 -18.94 18.81 3.65
N PRO A 191 -18.53 19.19 4.88
CA PRO A 191 -18.64 18.31 6.06
C PRO A 191 -20.06 17.82 6.34
N THR A 192 -21.08 18.65 6.08
CA THR A 192 -22.49 18.27 6.24
C THR A 192 -22.93 17.34 5.11
N MET A 193 -22.46 17.57 3.88
CA MET A 193 -22.71 16.67 2.75
C MET A 193 -22.14 15.27 2.99
N PHE A 194 -20.95 15.15 3.61
CA PHE A 194 -20.40 13.85 3.99
C PHE A 194 -21.26 13.09 5.00
N GLY A 195 -22.06 13.79 5.80
CA GLY A 195 -23.07 13.17 6.66
C GLY A 195 -24.19 12.43 5.90
N ARG A 196 -24.26 12.57 4.57
CA ARG A 196 -25.14 11.80 3.69
C ARG A 196 -24.54 10.45 3.30
N PHE A 197 -23.25 10.22 3.50
CA PHE A 197 -22.63 8.92 3.30
C PHE A 197 -22.76 8.06 4.55
N GLU A 198 -22.97 6.76 4.35
CA GLU A 198 -23.01 5.79 5.43
C GLU A 198 -21.64 5.13 5.59
N THR A 199 -21.05 5.28 6.77
CA THR A 199 -19.76 4.67 7.07
C THR A 199 -19.90 3.15 7.13
N GLY A 200 -19.10 2.44 6.32
CA GLY A 200 -19.05 0.97 6.32
C GLY A 200 -20.19 0.26 5.57
N ALA A 201 -21.10 0.99 4.93
CA ALA A 201 -22.08 0.41 4.03
C ALA A 201 -21.42 0.04 2.69
N SER A 202 -21.30 -1.27 2.43
CA SER A 202 -20.85 -1.82 1.14
C SER A 202 -22.08 -2.16 0.30
N GLY A 203 -22.10 -1.71 -0.97
CA GLY A 203 -23.17 -2.05 -1.93
C GLY A 203 -24.21 -0.97 -2.20
N TRP A 204 -24.09 0.22 -1.60
CA TRP A 204 -24.94 1.37 -1.91
C TRP A 204 -24.10 2.49 -2.53
N LEU A 205 -24.16 2.60 -3.87
CA LEU A 205 -23.39 3.57 -4.65
C LEU A 205 -23.92 4.98 -4.40
N ARG A 206 -23.38 5.65 -3.38
CA ARG A 206 -23.53 7.09 -3.21
C ARG A 206 -22.32 7.81 -3.81
N HIS A 207 -22.60 8.73 -4.73
CA HIS A 207 -21.61 9.66 -5.25
C HIS A 207 -22.00 11.08 -4.86
N LEU A 208 -21.00 11.91 -4.58
CA LEU A 208 -21.18 13.32 -4.29
C LEU A 208 -20.32 14.13 -5.24
N LEU A 209 -20.96 14.90 -6.11
CA LEU A 209 -20.30 15.89 -6.96
C LEU A 209 -20.29 17.20 -6.18
N VAL A 210 -19.18 17.91 -6.18
CA VAL A 210 -19.02 19.16 -5.43
C VAL A 210 -18.33 20.19 -6.33
N ALA A 211 -18.92 21.37 -6.43
CA ALA A 211 -18.29 22.48 -7.12
C ALA A 211 -17.06 22.96 -6.32
N THR A 212 -16.08 23.51 -7.04
CA THR A 212 -14.85 23.99 -6.41
C THR A 212 -14.71 25.49 -6.62
N ALA A 213 -13.89 26.15 -5.81
CA ALA A 213 -13.56 27.57 -5.95
C ALA A 213 -12.86 27.89 -7.27
N ALA A 214 -12.39 26.86 -7.99
CA ALA A 214 -11.87 26.94 -9.33
C ALA A 214 -12.94 26.43 -10.31
N ASP A 215 -13.74 27.33 -10.89
CA ASP A 215 -14.94 27.02 -11.69
C ASP A 215 -14.75 25.98 -12.82
N GLN A 216 -13.51 25.75 -13.28
CA GLN A 216 -13.19 24.71 -14.25
C GLN A 216 -13.06 23.29 -13.67
N TRP A 217 -13.14 23.11 -12.35
CA TRP A 217 -12.96 21.82 -11.67
C TRP A 217 -14.21 21.44 -10.87
N THR A 218 -14.61 20.18 -11.00
CA THR A 218 -15.60 19.52 -10.15
C THR A 218 -14.93 18.37 -9.41
N ALA A 219 -15.11 18.31 -8.09
CA ALA A 219 -14.68 17.20 -7.26
C ALA A 219 -15.77 16.11 -7.21
N VAL A 220 -15.36 14.85 -7.21
CA VAL A 220 -16.27 13.70 -7.07
C VAL A 220 -15.77 12.80 -5.95
N PHE A 221 -16.64 12.59 -4.96
CA PHE A 221 -16.44 11.70 -3.83
C PHE A 221 -17.37 10.48 -3.97
N SER A 222 -16.95 9.35 -3.41
CA SER A 222 -17.67 8.07 -3.49
C SER A 222 -17.62 7.34 -2.15
N GLN A 223 -18.71 6.69 -1.77
CA GLN A 223 -18.80 5.96 -0.50
C GLN A 223 -17.94 4.68 -0.46
N ASP A 224 -17.73 4.00 -1.58
CA ASP A 224 -17.01 2.74 -1.69
C ASP A 224 -15.68 2.84 -2.46
N GLY A 225 -15.30 4.06 -2.83
CA GLY A 225 -14.15 4.30 -3.69
C GLY A 225 -14.35 3.93 -5.15
N ASP A 226 -15.57 3.57 -5.61
CA ASP A 226 -15.81 3.15 -6.99
C ASP A 226 -15.51 4.29 -8.01
N VAL A 227 -14.85 3.85 -9.07
CA VAL A 227 -14.02 4.61 -10.00
C VAL A 227 -14.63 4.73 -11.39
N GLY A 228 -15.72 4.00 -11.65
CA GLY A 228 -16.33 3.91 -12.97
C GLY A 228 -16.92 5.23 -13.44
N THR A 229 -17.78 5.84 -12.62
CA THR A 229 -18.59 7.01 -13.01
C THR A 229 -17.74 8.22 -13.38
N ALA A 230 -16.80 8.64 -12.52
CA ALA A 230 -15.97 9.81 -12.77
C ALA A 230 -15.11 9.64 -14.03
N THR A 231 -14.55 8.44 -14.25
CA THR A 231 -13.77 8.11 -15.46
C THR A 231 -14.65 8.18 -16.72
N VAL A 232 -15.85 7.58 -16.69
CA VAL A 232 -16.77 7.59 -17.85
C VAL A 232 -17.20 9.01 -18.18
N VAL A 233 -17.51 9.83 -17.19
CA VAL A 233 -17.92 11.23 -17.38
C VAL A 233 -16.76 12.05 -17.94
N GLY A 234 -15.55 11.91 -17.40
CA GLY A 234 -14.33 12.55 -17.93
C GLY A 234 -14.05 12.17 -19.39
N HIS A 235 -14.22 10.88 -19.73
CA HIS A 235 -14.11 10.40 -21.10
C HIS A 235 -15.17 11.03 -22.03
N ARG A 236 -16.43 11.09 -21.60
CA ARG A 236 -17.56 11.64 -22.38
C ARG A 236 -17.40 13.14 -22.64
N LEU A 237 -16.93 13.87 -21.63
CA LEU A 237 -16.65 15.30 -21.74
C LEU A 237 -15.35 15.61 -22.50
N ASN A 238 -14.54 14.58 -22.79
CA ASN A 238 -13.25 14.68 -23.47
C ASN A 238 -12.33 15.73 -22.83
N CYS A 239 -12.21 15.70 -21.51
CA CYS A 239 -11.45 16.67 -20.73
C CYS A 239 -10.36 16.00 -19.88
N LEU A 240 -9.48 16.82 -19.34
CA LEU A 240 -8.56 16.40 -18.29
C LEU A 240 -9.37 15.93 -17.08
N HIS A 241 -9.00 14.81 -16.48
CA HIS A 241 -9.55 14.35 -15.22
C HIS A 241 -8.53 13.43 -14.55
N PHE A 242 -8.57 13.37 -13.23
CA PHE A 242 -7.62 12.57 -12.49
C PHE A 242 -8.19 12.05 -11.17
N ARG A 243 -7.61 10.96 -10.70
CA ARG A 243 -7.78 10.41 -9.35
C ARG A 243 -6.59 10.80 -8.51
N SER A 244 -6.85 11.31 -7.32
CA SER A 244 -5.86 11.41 -6.24
C SER A 244 -6.26 10.44 -5.14
N SER A 245 -5.32 9.67 -4.59
CA SER A 245 -5.60 8.82 -3.43
C SER A 245 -4.46 8.83 -2.43
N HIS A 246 -4.81 8.78 -1.15
CA HIS A 246 -3.85 8.63 -0.07
C HIS A 246 -4.46 7.84 1.08
N ASP A 247 -4.00 6.61 1.24
CA ASP A 247 -4.32 5.70 2.33
C ASP A 247 -3.09 5.54 3.22
N ARG A 248 -3.27 5.65 4.54
CA ARG A 248 -2.16 5.43 5.47
C ARG A 248 -1.90 3.95 5.62
N HIS A 249 -0.62 3.57 5.67
CA HIS A 249 -0.26 2.24 6.13
C HIS A 249 -0.34 2.17 7.66
N ILE A 250 -1.29 1.41 8.19
CA ILE A 250 -1.51 1.28 9.62
C ILE A 250 -1.39 -0.18 10.01
N THR A 251 -0.52 -0.46 10.96
CA THR A 251 -0.37 -1.77 11.59
C THR A 251 -0.78 -1.68 13.06
N SER A 252 -1.63 -2.60 13.51
CA SER A 252 -2.04 -2.72 14.92
C SER A 252 -2.03 -4.19 15.32
N ASN A 253 -1.48 -4.51 16.50
CA ASN A 253 -1.44 -5.88 17.03
C ASN A 253 -0.89 -6.95 16.06
N LYS A 254 0.14 -6.63 15.27
CA LYS A 254 0.75 -7.49 14.23
C LYS A 254 -0.14 -7.75 13.02
N GLU A 255 -1.25 -7.03 12.90
CA GLU A 255 -2.14 -7.09 11.75
C GLU A 255 -2.13 -5.75 11.00
N ILE A 256 -2.22 -5.85 9.68
CA ILE A 256 -2.41 -4.68 8.83
C ILE A 256 -3.87 -4.25 8.99
N VAL A 257 -4.06 -3.05 9.55
CA VAL A 257 -5.37 -2.41 9.68
C VAL A 257 -5.70 -1.59 8.43
N SER A 258 -4.68 -1.01 7.79
CA SER A 258 -4.81 -0.27 6.55
C SER A 258 -3.59 -0.47 5.65
N TYR A 259 -3.85 -0.80 4.39
CA TYR A 259 -2.83 -0.91 3.36
C TYR A 259 -2.51 0.50 2.87
N GLY A 260 -1.23 0.88 2.89
CA GLY A 260 -0.85 2.23 2.47
C GLY A 260 -0.93 2.40 0.96
N ASP A 261 -1.43 3.54 0.50
CA ASP A 261 -1.43 3.94 -0.91
C ASP A 261 -1.16 5.44 -0.99
N THR A 262 -0.38 5.86 -1.97
CA THR A 262 -0.45 7.23 -2.45
C THR A 262 -0.37 7.19 -3.96
N SER A 263 -1.42 7.66 -4.63
CA SER A 263 -1.54 7.54 -6.07
C SER A 263 -2.13 8.79 -6.74
N LEU A 264 -1.66 9.03 -7.96
CA LEU A 264 -2.14 10.07 -8.85
C LEU A 264 -2.26 9.49 -10.26
N TRP A 265 -3.49 9.38 -10.76
CA TRP A 265 -3.77 8.84 -12.10
C TRP A 265 -4.47 9.89 -12.96
N ILE A 266 -3.80 10.36 -14.00
CA ILE A 266 -4.20 11.47 -14.85
C ILE A 266 -4.57 10.97 -16.25
N LYS A 267 -5.71 11.43 -16.75
CA LYS A 267 -6.22 11.13 -18.08
C LYS A 267 -6.69 12.38 -18.80
N SER A 268 -6.65 12.36 -20.13
CA SER A 268 -7.27 13.36 -20.99
C SER A 268 -8.18 12.66 -21.98
N GLY A 269 -9.50 12.89 -21.87
CA GLY A 269 -10.47 12.08 -22.61
C GLY A 269 -10.25 10.59 -22.31
N LYS A 270 -10.02 9.75 -23.31
CA LYS A 270 -9.76 8.31 -23.09
C LYS A 270 -8.29 7.97 -22.86
N ASP A 271 -7.39 8.93 -23.05
CA ASP A 271 -5.96 8.70 -23.06
C ASP A 271 -5.39 8.77 -21.64
N ALA A 272 -4.65 7.73 -21.24
CA ALA A 272 -3.88 7.73 -20.00
C ALA A 272 -2.62 8.58 -20.19
N LEU A 273 -2.52 9.69 -19.45
CA LEU A 273 -1.38 10.61 -19.56
C LEU A 273 -0.26 10.24 -18.59
N ARG A 274 -0.62 9.99 -17.32
CA ARG A 274 0.34 9.75 -16.26
C ARG A 274 -0.27 8.91 -15.15
N SER A 275 0.49 7.95 -14.62
CA SER A 275 0.16 7.25 -13.38
C SER A 275 1.39 7.23 -12.48
N ILE A 276 1.22 7.58 -11.22
CA ILE A 276 2.26 7.55 -10.18
C ILE A 276 1.64 6.89 -8.97
N GLN A 277 2.26 5.85 -8.41
CA GLN A 277 1.73 5.13 -7.27
C GLN A 277 2.84 4.52 -6.41
N ALA A 278 2.78 4.80 -5.11
CA ALA A 278 3.47 4.05 -4.07
C ALA A 278 2.41 3.32 -3.25
N SER A 279 2.34 1.99 -3.34
CA SER A 279 1.29 1.21 -2.67
C SER A 279 1.86 0.01 -1.92
N TYR A 280 1.23 -0.34 -0.81
CA TYR A 280 1.53 -1.54 -0.05
C TYR A 280 0.50 -2.62 -0.41
N GLN A 281 0.95 -3.71 -1.00
CA GLN A 281 0.15 -4.91 -1.21
C GLN A 281 0.64 -6.01 -0.25
N SER A 282 1.47 -6.93 -0.73
CA SER A 282 2.29 -7.82 0.11
C SER A 282 3.62 -7.17 0.54
N ARG A 283 4.03 -6.13 -0.17
CA ARG A 283 5.20 -5.28 0.06
C ARG A 283 4.95 -3.91 -0.56
N TRP A 284 5.78 -2.93 -0.24
CA TRP A 284 5.77 -1.66 -0.94
C TRP A 284 6.16 -1.85 -2.40
N GLN A 285 5.37 -1.26 -3.30
CA GLN A 285 5.56 -1.29 -4.74
C GLN A 285 5.54 0.13 -5.29
N TRP A 286 6.34 0.35 -6.32
CA TRP A 286 6.49 1.64 -6.99
C TRP A 286 6.13 1.48 -8.46
N ASP A 287 5.04 2.11 -8.87
CA ASP A 287 4.52 2.04 -10.23
C ASP A 287 4.42 3.43 -10.84
N VAL A 288 5.03 3.58 -12.03
CA VAL A 288 4.96 4.81 -12.83
C VAL A 288 4.67 4.46 -14.28
N GLY A 289 3.79 5.24 -14.91
CA GLY A 289 3.40 5.06 -16.31
C GLY A 289 3.18 6.41 -17.00
N GLY A 290 3.43 6.48 -18.30
CA GLY A 290 3.39 7.73 -19.09
C GLY A 290 4.64 8.59 -18.92
N ASP A 291 4.67 9.72 -19.63
CA ASP A 291 5.80 10.65 -19.62
C ASP A 291 5.74 11.58 -18.38
N PRO A 292 6.87 11.85 -17.70
CA PRO A 292 6.90 12.81 -16.61
C PRO A 292 6.34 14.19 -16.97
N LEU A 293 5.52 14.74 -16.10
CA LEU A 293 4.98 16.09 -16.21
C LEU A 293 5.99 17.14 -15.71
N PRO A 294 5.96 18.39 -16.21
CA PRO A 294 6.98 19.41 -15.92
C PRO A 294 7.12 19.80 -14.44
N PHE A 295 6.11 19.53 -13.62
CA PHE A 295 6.09 19.87 -12.19
C PHE A 295 6.54 18.71 -11.29
N GLU A 296 6.81 17.53 -11.85
CA GLU A 296 7.18 16.36 -11.06
C GLU A 296 8.59 16.51 -10.44
N ASN A 297 8.71 16.16 -9.16
CA ASN A 297 10.00 16.02 -8.50
C ASN A 297 10.56 14.61 -8.71
N LEU A 298 11.30 14.43 -9.80
CA LEU A 298 11.87 13.11 -10.14
C LEU A 298 12.97 12.64 -9.18
N GLU A 299 13.59 13.54 -8.43
CA GLU A 299 14.58 13.17 -7.42
C GLU A 299 13.94 12.31 -6.32
N SER A 300 12.71 12.63 -5.90
CA SER A 300 12.02 11.85 -4.87
C SER A 300 11.75 10.41 -5.32
N TYR A 301 11.65 10.14 -6.63
CA TYR A 301 11.39 8.79 -7.14
C TYR A 301 12.57 7.84 -6.92
N THR A 302 13.75 8.37 -6.61
CA THR A 302 14.94 7.60 -6.27
C THR A 302 15.10 7.34 -4.78
N ALA A 303 14.15 7.80 -3.95
CA ALA A 303 14.20 7.58 -2.51
C ALA A 303 14.35 6.08 -2.18
N LYS A 304 15.19 5.82 -1.17
CA LYS A 304 15.57 4.47 -0.75
C LYS A 304 14.36 3.66 -0.29
N LYS A 305 13.43 4.31 0.41
CA LYS A 305 12.13 3.73 0.79
C LYS A 305 11.07 4.15 -0.23
N ILE A 306 10.38 3.19 -0.81
CA ILE A 306 9.32 3.38 -1.79
C ILE A 306 8.22 4.27 -1.23
N ARG A 307 7.81 4.07 0.03
CA ARG A 307 6.80 4.91 0.70
C ARG A 307 7.18 6.40 0.77
N GLU A 308 8.47 6.72 0.70
CA GLU A 308 8.98 8.09 0.72
C GLU A 308 9.09 8.70 -0.68
N ARG A 309 8.88 7.91 -1.75
CA ARG A 309 8.99 8.38 -3.13
C ARG A 309 7.86 9.32 -3.54
N PHE A 310 6.66 9.09 -2.98
CA PHE A 310 5.47 9.87 -3.27
C PHE A 310 4.60 10.06 -2.02
N PRO A 311 5.04 10.90 -1.06
CA PRO A 311 4.27 11.18 0.15
C PRO A 311 3.05 12.08 -0.14
N LEU A 312 2.12 12.18 0.83
CA LEU A 312 0.92 13.02 0.73
C LEU A 312 1.23 14.48 0.37
N SER A 313 2.26 15.08 0.97
CA SER A 313 2.72 16.43 0.64
C SER A 313 3.00 16.60 -0.86
N ARG A 314 3.65 15.59 -1.47
CA ARG A 314 3.97 15.57 -2.90
C ARG A 314 2.72 15.43 -3.77
N LEU A 315 1.78 14.57 -3.36
CA LEU A 315 0.49 14.45 -4.03
C LEU A 315 -0.24 15.79 -4.02
N ASN A 316 -0.28 16.47 -2.88
CA ASN A 316 -0.91 17.78 -2.74
C ASN A 316 -0.22 18.85 -3.64
N ASP A 317 1.12 18.85 -3.71
CA ASP A 317 1.87 19.73 -4.62
C ASP A 317 1.51 19.49 -6.09
N TYR A 318 1.39 18.21 -6.50
CA TYR A 318 1.04 17.85 -7.87
C TYR A 318 -0.41 18.22 -8.20
N CYS A 319 -1.35 18.03 -7.27
CA CYS A 319 -2.72 18.52 -7.43
C CYS A 319 -2.74 20.04 -7.62
N ARG A 320 -1.97 20.81 -6.84
CA ARG A 320 -1.90 22.27 -6.99
C ARG A 320 -1.32 22.70 -8.32
N ALA A 321 -0.31 21.99 -8.83
CA ALA A 321 0.23 22.23 -10.17
C ALA A 321 -0.80 21.98 -11.29
N LEU A 322 -1.80 21.12 -11.06
CA LEU A 322 -2.96 20.91 -11.93
C LEU A 322 -4.10 21.93 -11.68
N GLY A 323 -3.93 22.84 -10.72
CA GLY A 323 -4.94 23.85 -10.35
C GLY A 323 -5.99 23.36 -9.37
N VAL A 324 -5.68 22.32 -8.57
CA VAL A 324 -6.57 21.73 -7.57
C VAL A 324 -5.91 21.79 -6.19
N ASP A 325 -6.57 22.42 -5.21
CA ASP A 325 -6.06 22.50 -3.84
C ASP A 325 -6.73 21.45 -2.94
N ARG A 326 -6.40 20.17 -3.20
CA ARG A 326 -7.08 18.98 -2.67
C ARG A 326 -7.31 19.00 -1.15
N ASN A 327 -6.33 19.48 -0.39
CA ASN A 327 -6.34 19.42 1.06
C ASN A 327 -6.82 20.71 1.74
N ASN A 328 -7.20 21.73 0.96
CA ASN A 328 -7.74 22.98 1.47
C ASN A 328 -9.27 22.91 1.52
N ALA A 329 -9.85 23.09 2.69
CA ALA A 329 -11.30 23.07 2.87
C ALA A 329 -12.02 24.16 2.06
N ASP A 330 -11.40 25.33 1.91
CA ASP A 330 -11.98 26.48 1.20
C ASP A 330 -11.98 26.29 -0.33
N PHE A 331 -11.31 25.25 -0.83
CA PHE A 331 -11.35 24.89 -2.25
C PHE A 331 -12.69 24.28 -2.66
N TYR A 332 -13.44 23.70 -1.74
CA TYR A 332 -14.73 23.06 -2.01
C TYR A 332 -15.87 24.00 -1.60
N THR A 333 -16.84 24.23 -2.48
CA THR A 333 -17.95 25.15 -2.19
C THR A 333 -19.11 24.44 -1.49
N SER A 334 -20.20 25.16 -1.21
CA SER A 334 -21.44 24.59 -0.67
C SER A 334 -22.33 23.94 -1.73
N GLU A 335 -22.00 24.07 -3.02
CA GLU A 335 -22.82 23.55 -4.11
C GLU A 335 -22.44 22.09 -4.41
N GLY A 336 -23.42 21.19 -4.28
CA GLY A 336 -23.20 19.77 -4.48
C GLY A 336 -24.40 19.04 -5.08
N LEU A 337 -24.13 17.87 -5.64
CA LEU A 337 -25.14 16.94 -6.13
C LEU A 337 -24.88 15.57 -5.53
N LEU A 338 -25.76 15.15 -4.63
CA LEU A 338 -25.80 13.79 -4.12
C LEU A 338 -26.53 12.90 -5.14
N ILE A 339 -25.90 11.78 -5.45
CA ILE A 339 -26.41 10.76 -6.36
C ILE A 339 -26.54 9.48 -5.56
N GLU A 340 -27.72 8.88 -5.59
CA GLU A 340 -28.01 7.65 -4.87
C GLU A 340 -28.64 6.64 -5.81
N GLU A 341 -28.37 5.36 -5.57
CA GLU A 341 -29.14 4.28 -6.15
C GLU A 341 -30.49 4.17 -5.46
N ASP A 342 -31.57 4.16 -6.24
CA ASP A 342 -32.91 3.92 -5.73
C ASP A 342 -33.08 2.43 -5.40
N THR A 343 -32.94 2.09 -4.13
CA THR A 343 -33.11 0.74 -3.60
C THR A 343 -34.53 0.46 -3.12
N SER A 344 -35.50 1.38 -3.30
CA SER A 344 -36.87 1.21 -2.80
C SER A 344 -37.58 -0.03 -3.39
N ALA A 345 -37.14 -0.47 -4.58
CA ALA A 345 -37.65 -1.69 -5.21
C ALA A 345 -37.03 -3.00 -4.67
N TRP A 346 -35.94 -2.93 -3.89
CA TRP A 346 -35.23 -4.13 -3.41
C TRP A 346 -36.03 -4.90 -2.36
N ASP A 347 -36.87 -4.21 -1.59
CA ASP A 347 -37.83 -4.81 -0.64
C ASP A 347 -38.92 -5.66 -1.33
N THR A 348 -38.95 -5.70 -2.67
CA THR A 348 -39.92 -6.46 -3.47
C THR A 348 -39.32 -7.66 -4.22
N CYS A 349 -38.02 -7.94 -4.05
CA CYS A 349 -37.43 -9.19 -4.58
C CYS A 349 -37.77 -10.37 -3.63
N PRO A 350 -38.46 -11.42 -4.11
CA PRO A 350 -38.91 -12.56 -3.29
C PRO A 350 -37.79 -13.46 -2.76
#